data_AF-A0A7C6IGY3-F1
#
_entry.id   AF-A0A7C6IGY3-F1
#
_cell.length_a   1.000
_cell.length_b   1.000
_cell.length_c   1.000
_cell.angle_alpha   90.00
_cell.angle_beta   90.00
_cell.angle_gamma   90.00
#
_symmetry.space_group_name_H-M   'P 1'
#
loop_
_entity.id
_entity.type
_entity.pdbx_description
1 polymer ?
#
loop_
_entity_poly.entity_id
_entity_poly.type
_entity_poly.pdbx_seq_one_letter_code
_entity_poly.pdbx_strand_id
1 'polypeptide(L)'
;MNGDRHGAGEDARERSALQLIRDIAALEDGTGHTLLMLEEAVAGLDEDIRRRPAVRVAAEPLLAEMRLGLGEDAAVAETLERATVDALLGDAAARAVALRVCRALVRVEAVELRDVVKRLHGGSGLDAVLSDGLELTGAVLDAAGPGAHPLALTRLPGRFADRILPAGDQELLMLFLDVENAVHARIDDDRRMARDLFEVAESDVHCRGPVHPADGGHPAGGDPSR
;
A
#
# COMPACT_ATOMS: atom_id res chain seq x y z
N MET A 1 -25.16 -29.75 -34.77
CA MET A 1 -23.91 -29.59 -34.00
C MET A 1 -23.27 -28.26 -34.42
N ASN A 2 -23.54 -27.17 -33.70
CA ASN A 2 -22.99 -25.82 -34.01
C ASN A 2 -22.84 -24.96 -32.74
N GLY A 3 -22.57 -25.59 -31.58
CA GLY A 3 -22.49 -24.90 -30.27
C GLY A 3 -21.09 -24.46 -29.82
N ASP A 4 -20.02 -25.03 -30.38
CA ASP A 4 -18.69 -24.94 -29.74
C ASP A 4 -17.77 -23.81 -30.29
N ARG A 5 -18.19 -23.09 -31.34
CA ARG A 5 -17.37 -22.04 -31.94
C ARG A 5 -17.47 -20.68 -31.24
N HIS A 6 -18.55 -20.42 -30.49
CA HIS A 6 -18.72 -19.16 -29.76
C HIS A 6 -17.85 -19.12 -28.50
N GLY A 7 -17.81 -20.19 -27.70
CA GLY A 7 -16.98 -20.26 -26.48
C GLY A 7 -15.48 -20.16 -26.76
N ALA A 8 -14.98 -20.88 -27.77
CA ALA A 8 -13.55 -20.87 -28.10
C ALA A 8 -13.03 -19.50 -28.57
N GLY A 9 -13.88 -18.70 -29.23
CA GLY A 9 -13.55 -17.34 -29.68
C GLY A 9 -13.59 -16.31 -28.54
N GLU A 10 -14.55 -16.45 -27.62
CA GLU A 10 -14.62 -15.63 -26.39
C GLU A 10 -13.42 -15.89 -25.48
N ASP A 11 -13.05 -17.15 -25.26
CA ASP A 11 -11.89 -17.53 -24.45
C ASP A 11 -10.57 -17.05 -25.07
N ALA A 12 -10.50 -16.93 -26.40
CA ALA A 12 -9.34 -16.36 -27.08
C ALA A 12 -9.26 -14.84 -26.86
N ARG A 13 -10.39 -14.13 -26.98
CA ARG A 13 -10.46 -12.68 -26.74
C ARG A 13 -10.14 -12.32 -25.28
N GLU A 14 -10.68 -13.07 -24.32
CA GLU A 14 -10.35 -12.90 -22.90
C GLU A 14 -8.86 -13.13 -22.64
N ARG A 15 -8.27 -14.21 -23.17
CA ARG A 15 -6.81 -14.46 -23.04
C ARG A 15 -5.97 -13.37 -23.66
N SER A 16 -6.35 -12.86 -24.84
CA SER A 16 -5.66 -11.74 -25.48
C SER A 16 -5.74 -10.46 -24.63
N ALA A 17 -6.90 -10.15 -24.07
CA ALA A 17 -7.07 -9.00 -23.17
C ALA A 17 -6.20 -9.14 -21.90
N LEU A 18 -6.21 -10.33 -21.28
CA LEU A 18 -5.38 -10.61 -20.09
C LEU A 18 -3.88 -10.53 -20.41
N GLN A 19 -3.46 -10.98 -21.58
CA GLN A 19 -2.07 -10.88 -22.01
C GLN A 19 -1.66 -9.41 -22.19
N LEU A 20 -2.50 -8.61 -22.86
CA LEU A 20 -2.26 -7.18 -23.03
C LEU A 20 -2.12 -6.46 -21.69
N ILE A 21 -3.03 -6.72 -20.74
CA ILE A 21 -2.97 -6.12 -19.39
C ILE A 21 -1.66 -6.50 -18.68
N ARG A 22 -1.21 -7.76 -18.79
CA ARG A 22 0.06 -8.22 -18.20
C ARG A 22 1.27 -7.58 -18.86
N ASP A 23 1.25 -7.45 -20.18
CA ASP A 23 2.35 -6.84 -20.92
C ASP A 23 2.50 -5.37 -20.52
N ILE A 24 1.37 -4.65 -20.37
CA ILE A 24 1.36 -3.26 -19.87
C ILE A 24 1.85 -3.20 -18.42
N ALA A 25 1.39 -4.09 -17.54
CA ALA A 25 1.84 -4.14 -16.16
C ALA A 25 3.36 -4.35 -16.03
N ALA A 26 3.96 -5.11 -16.95
CA ALA A 26 5.40 -5.35 -16.98
C ALA A 26 6.22 -4.11 -17.44
N LEU A 27 5.57 -3.11 -18.03
CA LEU A 27 6.18 -1.84 -18.45
C LEU A 27 6.07 -0.74 -17.40
N GLU A 28 5.44 -1.00 -16.25
CA GLU A 28 5.25 0.01 -15.21
C GLU A 28 6.60 0.52 -14.69
N ASP A 29 6.88 1.79 -14.94
CA ASP A 29 8.11 2.49 -14.55
C ASP A 29 7.84 3.73 -13.68
N GLY A 30 6.58 3.95 -13.27
CA GLY A 30 6.17 5.08 -12.43
C GLY A 30 6.04 6.41 -13.18
N THR A 31 6.17 6.45 -14.50
CA THR A 31 6.10 7.69 -15.30
C THR A 31 4.67 8.15 -15.65
N GLY A 32 3.66 7.36 -15.28
CA GLY A 32 2.25 7.62 -15.60
C GLY A 32 1.87 7.34 -17.07
N HIS A 33 2.84 7.13 -17.96
CA HIS A 33 2.56 6.74 -19.35
C HIS A 33 1.82 5.40 -19.44
N THR A 34 2.20 4.47 -18.57
CA THR A 34 1.59 3.13 -18.50
C THR A 34 0.14 3.17 -18.02
N LEU A 35 -0.26 4.16 -17.20
CA LEU A 35 -1.67 4.38 -16.87
C LEU A 35 -2.49 4.69 -18.12
N LEU A 36 -2.03 5.65 -18.94
CA LEU A 36 -2.74 6.01 -20.18
C LEU A 36 -2.85 4.82 -21.13
N MET A 37 -1.77 4.05 -21.29
CA MET A 37 -1.78 2.82 -22.10
C MET A 37 -2.81 1.81 -21.57
N LEU A 38 -2.88 1.62 -20.24
CA LEU A 38 -3.83 0.69 -19.63
C LEU A 38 -5.28 1.16 -19.77
N GLU A 39 -5.54 2.46 -19.57
CA GLU A 39 -6.86 3.04 -19.74
C GLU A 39 -7.37 2.90 -21.17
N GLU A 40 -6.53 3.23 -22.16
CA GLU A 40 -6.85 3.06 -23.57
C GLU A 40 -7.09 1.59 -23.93
N ALA A 41 -6.21 0.69 -23.44
CA ALA A 41 -6.36 -0.73 -23.65
C ALA A 41 -7.68 -1.27 -23.10
N VAL A 42 -8.04 -0.90 -21.86
CA VAL A 42 -9.28 -1.34 -21.21
C VAL A 42 -10.52 -0.70 -21.85
N ALA A 43 -10.43 0.57 -22.26
CA ALA A 43 -11.52 1.27 -22.96
C ALA A 43 -11.77 0.69 -24.36
N GLY A 44 -10.73 0.18 -25.01
CA GLY A 44 -10.80 -0.47 -26.32
C GLY A 44 -11.34 -1.91 -26.31
N LEU A 45 -11.54 -2.53 -25.13
CA LEU A 45 -12.13 -3.86 -25.03
C LEU A 45 -13.64 -3.83 -25.28
N ASP A 46 -14.16 -4.88 -25.93
CA ASP A 46 -15.59 -5.12 -26.02
C ASP A 46 -16.20 -5.22 -24.61
N GLU A 47 -17.42 -4.69 -24.43
CA GLU A 47 -18.06 -4.60 -23.10
C GLU A 47 -18.25 -5.96 -22.42
N ASP A 48 -18.56 -7.00 -23.21
CA ASP A 48 -18.72 -8.37 -22.73
C ASP A 48 -17.40 -8.97 -22.24
N ILE A 49 -16.26 -8.57 -22.82
CA ILE A 49 -14.92 -8.98 -22.39
C ILE A 49 -14.49 -8.16 -21.17
N ARG A 50 -14.71 -6.85 -21.18
CA ARG A 50 -14.37 -5.95 -20.07
C ARG A 50 -15.07 -6.36 -18.77
N ARG A 51 -16.32 -6.84 -18.86
CA ARG A 51 -17.10 -7.32 -17.70
C ARG A 51 -16.69 -8.72 -17.22
N ARG A 52 -15.81 -9.44 -17.92
CA ARG A 52 -15.39 -10.78 -17.49
C ARG A 52 -14.66 -10.70 -16.13
N PRO A 53 -14.95 -11.62 -15.20
CA PRO A 53 -14.31 -11.66 -13.87
C PRO A 53 -12.79 -11.55 -13.90
N ALA A 54 -12.11 -12.33 -14.74
CA ALA A 54 -10.65 -12.35 -14.77
C ALA A 54 -10.07 -11.02 -15.29
N VAL A 55 -10.72 -10.41 -16.28
CA VAL A 55 -10.30 -9.12 -16.85
C VAL A 55 -10.46 -8.01 -15.81
N ARG A 56 -11.59 -7.96 -15.10
CA ARG A 56 -11.82 -6.99 -14.00
C ARG A 56 -10.78 -7.14 -12.90
N VAL A 57 -10.54 -8.37 -12.45
CA VAL A 57 -9.57 -8.69 -11.38
C VAL A 57 -8.12 -8.37 -11.78
N ALA A 58 -7.81 -8.37 -13.09
CA ALA A 58 -6.51 -7.99 -13.61
C ALA A 58 -6.37 -6.47 -13.80
N ALA A 59 -7.37 -5.82 -14.40
CA ALA A 59 -7.29 -4.43 -14.83
C ALA A 59 -7.62 -3.43 -13.71
N GLU A 60 -8.74 -3.63 -12.99
CA GLU A 60 -9.24 -2.62 -12.05
C GLU A 60 -8.26 -2.32 -10.91
N PRO A 61 -7.63 -3.33 -10.26
CA PRO A 61 -6.65 -3.05 -9.21
C PRO A 61 -5.37 -2.40 -9.74
N LEU A 62 -4.94 -2.76 -10.95
CA LEU A 62 -3.74 -2.19 -11.57
C LEU A 62 -3.95 -0.71 -11.91
N LEU A 63 -5.13 -0.37 -12.47
CA LEU A 63 -5.53 1.02 -12.67
C LEU A 63 -5.56 1.80 -11.35
N ALA A 64 -6.11 1.20 -10.29
CA ALA A 64 -6.14 1.83 -8.97
C ALA A 64 -4.73 2.08 -8.41
N GLU A 65 -3.81 1.10 -8.53
CA GLU A 65 -2.42 1.23 -8.09
C GLU A 65 -1.67 2.35 -8.85
N MET A 66 -1.82 2.40 -10.18
CA MET A 66 -1.23 3.46 -11.00
C MET A 66 -1.80 4.85 -10.65
N ARG A 67 -3.12 4.95 -10.44
CA ARG A 67 -3.80 6.19 -10.04
C ARG A 67 -3.36 6.68 -8.67
N LEU A 68 -3.16 5.77 -7.71
CA LEU A 68 -2.56 6.11 -6.40
C LEU A 68 -1.18 6.72 -6.57
N GLY A 69 -0.34 6.18 -7.47
CA GLY A 69 0.98 6.73 -7.77
C GLY A 69 0.96 8.16 -8.30
N LEU A 70 -0.15 8.60 -8.91
CA LEU A 70 -0.36 9.96 -9.42
C LEU A 70 -1.16 10.85 -8.45
N GLY A 71 -1.59 10.34 -7.30
CA GLY A 71 -2.40 11.07 -6.32
C GLY A 71 -3.87 11.24 -6.73
N GLU A 72 -4.40 10.37 -7.61
CA GLU A 72 -5.80 10.40 -8.04
C GLU A 72 -6.73 9.65 -7.05
N ASP A 73 -6.67 10.03 -5.78
CA ASP A 73 -7.36 9.34 -4.68
C ASP A 73 -8.88 9.20 -4.91
N ALA A 74 -9.52 10.21 -5.50
CA ALA A 74 -10.96 10.19 -5.76
C ALA A 74 -11.39 9.04 -6.70
N ALA A 75 -10.61 8.76 -7.74
CA ALA A 75 -10.91 7.69 -8.69
C ALA A 75 -10.67 6.30 -8.06
N VAL A 76 -9.69 6.22 -7.15
CA VAL A 76 -9.39 5.00 -6.39
C VAL A 76 -10.51 4.73 -5.38
N ALA A 77 -10.98 5.77 -4.68
CA ALA A 77 -12.13 5.69 -3.78
C ALA A 77 -13.37 5.17 -4.52
N GLU A 78 -13.71 5.75 -5.67
CA GLU A 78 -14.86 5.31 -6.48
C GLU A 78 -14.74 3.83 -6.88
N THR A 79 -13.53 3.39 -7.25
CA THR A 79 -13.26 1.98 -7.62
C THR A 79 -13.48 1.06 -6.42
N LEU A 80 -12.94 1.41 -5.24
CA LEU A 80 -13.10 0.63 -4.02
C LEU A 80 -14.56 0.57 -3.56
N GLU A 81 -15.29 1.69 -3.62
CA GLU A 81 -16.70 1.76 -3.27
C GLU A 81 -17.55 0.88 -4.19
N ARG A 82 -17.39 1.02 -5.50
CA ARG A 82 -18.10 0.20 -6.50
C ARG A 82 -17.81 -1.28 -6.30
N ALA A 83 -16.54 -1.67 -6.16
CA ALA A 83 -16.16 -3.06 -5.95
C ALA A 83 -16.73 -3.63 -4.64
N THR A 84 -16.80 -2.83 -3.57
CA THR A 84 -17.41 -3.23 -2.30
C THR A 84 -18.92 -3.44 -2.44
N VAL A 85 -19.61 -2.54 -3.15
CA VAL A 85 -21.05 -2.67 -3.43
C VAL A 85 -21.36 -3.91 -4.27
N ASP A 86 -20.60 -4.14 -5.34
CA ASP A 86 -20.76 -5.33 -6.18
C ASP A 86 -20.48 -6.63 -5.40
N ALA A 87 -19.46 -6.61 -4.53
CA ALA A 87 -19.14 -7.75 -3.66
C ALA A 87 -20.28 -8.07 -2.67
N LEU A 88 -20.92 -7.03 -2.10
CA LEU A 88 -22.12 -7.19 -1.27
C LEU A 88 -23.29 -7.84 -2.01
N LEU A 89 -23.38 -7.62 -3.33
CA LEU A 89 -24.36 -8.25 -4.20
C LEU A 89 -23.98 -9.68 -4.62
N GLY A 90 -22.86 -10.21 -4.12
CA GLY A 90 -22.40 -11.57 -4.36
C GLY A 90 -21.38 -11.72 -5.49
N ASP A 91 -20.84 -10.62 -6.02
CA ASP A 91 -19.80 -10.67 -7.05
C ASP A 91 -18.42 -11.01 -6.44
N ALA A 92 -18.00 -12.26 -6.59
CA ALA A 92 -16.70 -12.73 -6.12
C ALA A 92 -15.51 -12.03 -6.80
N ALA A 93 -15.65 -11.60 -8.05
CA ALA A 93 -14.60 -10.86 -8.76
C ALA A 93 -14.44 -9.47 -8.15
N ALA A 94 -15.54 -8.82 -7.83
CA ALA A 94 -15.52 -7.52 -7.17
C ALA A 94 -14.92 -7.59 -5.76
N ARG A 95 -15.14 -8.67 -5.00
CA ARG A 95 -14.45 -8.88 -3.72
C ARG A 95 -12.93 -8.95 -3.89
N ALA A 96 -12.47 -9.72 -4.89
CA ALA A 96 -11.04 -9.80 -5.20
C ALA A 96 -10.48 -8.44 -5.65
N VAL A 97 -11.22 -7.67 -6.45
CA VAL A 97 -10.83 -6.31 -6.82
C VAL A 97 -10.71 -5.43 -5.58
N ALA A 98 -11.71 -5.41 -4.69
CA ALA A 98 -11.69 -4.60 -3.48
C ALA A 98 -10.49 -4.93 -2.58
N LEU A 99 -10.20 -6.22 -2.37
CA LEU A 99 -9.05 -6.66 -1.57
C LEU A 99 -7.71 -6.30 -2.24
N ARG A 100 -7.59 -6.40 -3.57
CA ARG A 100 -6.38 -5.97 -4.27
C ARG A 100 -6.18 -4.46 -4.27
N VAL A 101 -7.26 -3.68 -4.34
CA VAL A 101 -7.18 -2.23 -4.14
C VAL A 101 -6.71 -1.92 -2.71
N CYS A 102 -7.26 -2.62 -1.71
CA CYS A 102 -6.78 -2.50 -0.32
C CYS A 102 -5.27 -2.80 -0.18
N ARG A 103 -4.75 -3.78 -0.91
CA ARG A 103 -3.31 -4.08 -0.96
C ARG A 103 -2.49 -2.92 -1.51
N ALA A 104 -2.96 -2.28 -2.58
CA ALA A 104 -2.31 -1.09 -3.13
C ALA A 104 -2.30 0.05 -2.09
N LEU A 105 -3.42 0.29 -1.40
CA LEU A 105 -3.52 1.30 -0.33
C LEU A 105 -2.51 1.06 0.79
N VAL A 106 -2.34 -0.20 1.22
CA VAL A 106 -1.37 -0.58 2.26
C VAL A 106 0.06 -0.31 1.81
N ARG A 107 0.41 -0.70 0.57
CA ARG A 107 1.79 -0.58 0.05
C ARG A 107 2.25 0.86 -0.07
N VAL A 108 1.37 1.75 -0.51
CA VAL A 108 1.69 3.17 -0.69
C VAL A 108 1.36 4.01 0.56
N GLU A 109 0.85 3.38 1.62
CA GLU A 109 0.38 4.06 2.83
C GLU A 109 -0.58 5.22 2.50
N ALA A 110 -1.62 4.97 1.70
CA ALA A 110 -2.59 5.96 1.19
C ALA A 110 -3.52 6.53 2.29
N VAL A 111 -2.96 7.28 3.23
CA VAL A 111 -3.66 7.76 4.44
C VAL A 111 -4.90 8.63 4.15
N GLU A 112 -4.92 9.32 3.01
CA GLU A 112 -6.05 10.16 2.58
C GLU A 112 -7.33 9.35 2.33
N LEU A 113 -7.20 8.06 2.00
CA LEU A 113 -8.33 7.16 1.75
C LEU A 113 -8.84 6.44 3.00
N ARG A 114 -8.26 6.71 4.16
CA ARG A 114 -8.63 6.09 5.44
C ARG A 114 -10.13 6.19 5.73
N ASP A 115 -10.71 7.36 5.57
CA ASP A 115 -12.11 7.60 5.96
C ASP A 115 -13.08 6.89 4.99
N VAL A 116 -12.68 6.70 3.73
CA VAL A 116 -13.39 5.87 2.76
C VAL A 116 -13.40 4.41 3.23
N VAL A 117 -12.23 3.86 3.59
CA VAL A 117 -12.10 2.47 4.07
C VAL A 117 -12.92 2.25 5.34
N LYS A 118 -12.87 3.19 6.31
CA LYS A 118 -13.65 3.11 7.56
C LYS A 118 -15.16 3.14 7.30
N ARG A 119 -15.61 4.02 6.41
CA ARG A 119 -17.02 4.10 6.00
C ARG A 119 -17.48 2.78 5.39
N LEU A 120 -16.68 2.20 4.48
CA LEU A 120 -16.99 0.94 3.84
C LEU A 120 -17.04 -0.22 4.82
N HIS A 121 -16.05 -0.33 5.72
CA HIS A 121 -16.04 -1.35 6.78
C HIS A 121 -17.25 -1.25 7.72
N GLY A 122 -17.71 -0.02 8.02
CA GLY A 122 -18.90 0.21 8.83
C GLY A 122 -20.23 -0.16 8.14
N GLY A 123 -20.21 -0.57 6.87
CA GLY A 123 -21.37 -1.03 6.14
C GLY A 123 -21.90 -2.38 6.63
N SER A 124 -23.22 -2.55 6.66
CA SER A 124 -23.85 -3.83 7.01
C SER A 124 -23.82 -4.81 5.84
N GLY A 125 -23.64 -6.10 6.12
CA GLY A 125 -23.80 -7.18 5.13
C GLY A 125 -22.52 -7.60 4.42
N LEU A 126 -21.37 -7.03 4.78
CA LEU A 126 -20.07 -7.48 4.29
C LEU A 126 -19.84 -8.94 4.69
N ASP A 127 -19.32 -9.73 3.76
CA ASP A 127 -18.77 -11.03 4.11
C ASP A 127 -17.53 -10.88 5.00
N ALA A 128 -17.23 -11.91 5.78
CA ALA A 128 -16.16 -11.85 6.78
C ALA A 128 -14.79 -11.52 6.18
N VAL A 129 -14.48 -12.04 4.98
CA VAL A 129 -13.18 -11.83 4.33
C VAL A 129 -13.02 -10.37 3.94
N LEU A 130 -14.03 -9.79 3.29
CA LEU A 130 -14.00 -8.37 2.90
C LEU A 130 -14.02 -7.46 4.13
N SER A 131 -14.78 -7.81 5.17
CA SER A 131 -14.83 -7.06 6.42
C SER A 131 -13.46 -7.02 7.12
N ASP A 132 -12.80 -8.17 7.29
CA ASP A 132 -11.47 -8.26 7.90
C ASP A 132 -10.40 -7.56 7.04
N GLY A 133 -10.51 -7.65 5.70
CA GLY A 133 -9.61 -6.95 4.78
C GLY A 133 -9.71 -5.42 4.88
N LEU A 134 -10.94 -4.88 4.94
CA LEU A 134 -11.17 -3.46 5.14
C LEU A 134 -10.73 -3.00 6.54
N GLU A 135 -10.97 -3.81 7.59
CA GLU A 135 -10.51 -3.48 8.95
C GLU A 135 -8.97 -3.44 9.02
N LEU A 136 -8.29 -4.44 8.47
CA LEU A 136 -6.83 -4.49 8.42
C LEU A 136 -6.27 -3.28 7.68
N THR A 137 -6.83 -2.97 6.52
CA THR A 137 -6.43 -1.81 5.70
C THR A 137 -6.61 -0.52 6.48
N GLY A 138 -7.78 -0.31 7.10
CA GLY A 138 -8.04 0.87 7.92
C GLY A 138 -7.06 1.00 9.09
N ALA A 139 -6.71 -0.11 9.74
CA ALA A 139 -5.73 -0.14 10.83
C ALA A 139 -4.31 0.20 10.37
N VAL A 140 -3.91 -0.22 9.16
CA VAL A 140 -2.63 0.17 8.55
C VAL A 140 -2.60 1.66 8.28
N LEU A 141 -3.66 2.20 7.65
CA LEU A 141 -3.73 3.64 7.35
C LEU A 141 -3.79 4.50 8.63
N ASP A 142 -4.42 4.01 9.70
CA ASP A 142 -4.35 4.63 11.03
C ASP A 142 -2.92 4.61 11.61
N ALA A 143 -2.18 3.52 11.39
CA ALA A 143 -0.82 3.36 11.88
C ALA A 143 0.23 4.14 11.08
N ALA A 144 -0.04 4.41 9.80
CA ALA A 144 0.80 5.24 8.93
C ALA A 144 0.45 6.75 9.03
N GLY A 145 -0.71 7.07 9.61
CA GLY A 145 -1.22 8.44 9.71
C GLY A 145 -0.32 9.38 10.55
N PRO A 146 -0.41 10.70 10.31
CA PRO A 146 0.32 11.69 11.09
C PRO A 146 0.06 11.55 12.60
N GLY A 147 1.14 11.51 13.39
CA GLY A 147 1.06 11.40 14.85
C GLY A 147 0.80 9.98 15.38
N ALA A 148 0.79 8.96 14.51
CA ALA A 148 0.72 7.58 14.95
C ALA A 148 1.93 7.19 15.82
N HIS A 149 1.70 6.28 16.78
CA HIS A 149 2.77 5.75 17.61
C HIS A 149 3.78 4.96 16.74
N PRO A 150 5.11 5.07 16.94
CA PRO A 150 6.12 4.35 16.16
C PRO A 150 5.98 2.81 16.12
N LEU A 151 5.14 2.24 16.99
CA LEU A 151 4.93 0.79 17.12
C LEU A 151 3.52 0.38 16.65
N ALA A 152 2.71 1.32 16.16
CA ALA A 152 1.33 1.03 15.76
C ALA A 152 1.30 -0.04 14.66
N LEU A 153 2.12 0.13 13.62
CA LEU A 153 2.20 -0.81 12.50
C LEU A 153 2.72 -2.19 12.94
N THR A 154 3.77 -2.22 13.77
CA THR A 154 4.42 -3.47 14.23
C THR A 154 3.50 -4.39 15.04
N ARG A 155 2.40 -3.87 15.60
CA ARG A 155 1.43 -4.64 16.39
C ARG A 155 0.32 -5.25 15.54
N LEU A 156 0.14 -4.80 14.30
CA LEU A 156 -0.96 -5.24 13.45
C LEU A 156 -0.92 -6.74 13.12
N PRO A 157 0.22 -7.35 12.74
CA PRO A 157 0.24 -8.77 12.42
C PRO A 157 -0.31 -9.64 13.57
N GLY A 158 0.15 -9.40 14.80
CA GLY A 158 -0.33 -10.12 15.98
C GLY A 158 -1.80 -9.87 16.32
N ARG A 159 -2.36 -8.71 15.98
CA ARG A 159 -3.79 -8.40 16.20
C ARG A 159 -4.71 -9.12 15.21
N PHE A 160 -4.24 -9.41 14.01
CA PHE A 160 -5.07 -9.93 12.92
C PHE A 160 -4.81 -11.41 12.57
N ALA A 161 -3.67 -11.98 12.94
CA ALA A 161 -3.27 -13.34 12.59
C ALA A 161 -4.33 -14.40 12.93
N ASP A 162 -4.91 -14.34 14.14
CA ASP A 162 -5.89 -15.33 14.61
C ASP A 162 -7.21 -15.34 13.83
N ARG A 163 -7.52 -14.25 13.12
CA ARG A 163 -8.69 -14.15 12.25
C ARG A 163 -8.36 -14.49 10.80
N ILE A 164 -7.24 -13.96 10.30
CA ILE A 164 -6.90 -14.02 8.87
C ILE A 164 -6.30 -15.38 8.48
N LEU A 165 -5.37 -15.92 9.27
CA LEU A 165 -4.71 -17.18 8.90
C LEU A 165 -5.69 -18.36 8.79
N PRO A 166 -6.68 -18.53 9.69
CA PRO A 166 -7.67 -19.59 9.55
C PRO A 166 -8.69 -19.36 8.43
N ALA A 167 -8.90 -18.12 7.99
CA ALA A 167 -9.87 -17.81 6.94
C ALA A 167 -9.47 -18.40 5.58
N GLY A 168 -8.17 -18.55 5.31
CA GLY A 168 -7.65 -19.26 4.14
C GLY A 168 -7.94 -18.60 2.78
N ASP A 169 -8.50 -17.39 2.76
CA ASP A 169 -8.75 -16.65 1.52
C ASP A 169 -7.43 -16.08 0.97
N GLN A 170 -7.16 -16.37 -0.30
CA GLN A 170 -5.88 -16.02 -0.93
C GLN A 170 -5.64 -14.50 -0.97
N GLU A 171 -6.65 -13.70 -1.30
CA GLU A 171 -6.45 -12.25 -1.43
C GLU A 171 -6.27 -11.58 -0.07
N LEU A 172 -7.00 -12.05 0.95
CA LEU A 172 -6.82 -11.59 2.33
C LEU A 172 -5.45 -12.00 2.90
N LEU A 173 -4.97 -13.21 2.61
CA LEU A 173 -3.63 -13.65 3.00
C LEU A 173 -2.53 -12.82 2.32
N MET A 174 -2.70 -12.49 1.04
CA MET A 174 -1.75 -11.63 0.32
C MET A 174 -1.76 -10.20 0.88
N LEU A 175 -2.91 -9.67 1.28
CA LEU A 175 -3.00 -8.40 2.00
C LEU A 175 -2.27 -8.44 3.34
N PHE A 176 -2.47 -9.50 4.11
CA PHE A 176 -1.76 -9.67 5.37
C PHE A 176 -0.25 -9.74 5.20
N LEU A 177 0.22 -10.46 4.17
CA LEU A 177 1.64 -10.52 3.82
C LEU A 177 2.22 -9.16 3.42
N ASP A 178 1.46 -8.34 2.68
CA ASP A 178 1.90 -6.97 2.34
C ASP A 178 2.08 -6.12 3.62
N VAL A 179 1.24 -6.31 4.65
CA VAL A 179 1.40 -5.66 5.97
C VAL A 179 2.64 -6.17 6.70
N GLU A 180 2.88 -7.48 6.70
CA GLU A 180 4.10 -8.05 7.30
C GLU A 180 5.36 -7.50 6.63
N ASN A 181 5.37 -7.39 5.29
CA ASN A 181 6.48 -6.80 4.55
C ASN A 181 6.70 -5.33 4.91
N ALA A 182 5.62 -4.55 5.04
CA ALA A 182 5.70 -3.15 5.48
C ALA A 182 6.29 -3.02 6.89
N VAL A 183 5.92 -3.91 7.81
CA VAL A 183 6.50 -3.97 9.17
C VAL A 183 8.00 -4.26 9.12
N HIS A 184 8.43 -5.24 8.34
CA HIS A 184 9.85 -5.58 8.20
C HIS A 184 10.65 -4.42 7.60
N ALA A 185 10.15 -3.79 6.55
CA ALA A 185 10.79 -2.63 5.92
C ALA A 185 10.97 -1.48 6.92
N ARG A 186 9.94 -1.19 7.73
CA ARG A 186 10.01 -0.15 8.77
C ARG A 186 11.06 -0.45 9.84
N ILE A 187 11.12 -1.70 10.31
CA ILE A 187 12.12 -2.14 11.30
C ILE A 187 13.54 -1.97 10.76
N ASP A 188 13.76 -2.31 9.49
CA ASP A 188 15.07 -2.19 8.85
C ASP A 188 15.46 -0.73 8.61
N ASP A 189 14.51 0.12 8.25
CA ASP A 189 14.70 1.57 8.17
C ASP A 189 15.05 2.17 9.54
N ASP A 190 14.33 1.83 10.61
CA ASP A 190 14.63 2.27 11.97
C ASP A 190 16.04 1.85 12.40
N ARG A 191 16.44 0.61 12.09
CA ARG A 191 17.80 0.11 12.36
C ARG A 191 18.87 0.83 11.54
N ARG A 192 18.57 1.22 10.30
CA ARG A 192 19.48 2.03 9.47
C ARG A 192 19.63 3.41 10.06
N MET A 193 18.53 4.11 10.35
CA MET A 193 18.55 5.44 10.95
C MET A 193 19.27 5.46 12.30
N ALA A 194 19.07 4.44 13.14
CA ALA A 194 19.79 4.32 14.40
C ALA A 194 21.31 4.23 14.18
N ARG A 195 21.77 3.40 13.23
CA ARG A 195 23.20 3.30 12.87
C ARG A 195 23.75 4.62 12.37
N ASP A 196 23.06 5.28 11.45
CA ASP A 196 23.48 6.56 10.88
C ASP A 196 23.63 7.62 11.99
N LEU A 197 22.71 7.66 12.96
CA LEU A 197 22.78 8.56 14.10
C LEU A 197 23.96 8.27 15.04
N PHE A 198 24.28 6.99 15.28
CA PHE A 198 25.44 6.60 16.07
C PHE A 198 26.77 6.94 15.36
N GLU A 199 26.87 6.71 14.05
CA GLU A 199 28.06 7.01 13.26
C GLU A 199 28.33 8.54 13.17
N VAL A 200 27.27 9.35 13.05
CA VAL A 200 27.39 10.82 13.11
C VAL A 200 27.81 11.27 14.51
N ALA A 201 27.25 10.68 15.57
CA ALA A 201 27.64 11.02 16.94
C ALA A 201 29.11 10.66 17.24
N GLU A 202 29.62 9.54 16.74
CA GLU A 202 31.04 9.17 16.86
C GLU A 202 31.96 10.10 16.07
N SER A 203 31.53 10.53 14.88
CA SER A 203 32.25 11.50 14.05
C SER A 203 32.32 12.90 14.70
N ASP A 204 31.23 13.36 15.32
CA ASP A 204 31.19 14.63 16.06
C ASP A 204 32.07 14.60 17.33
N VAL A 205 32.16 13.45 17.99
CA VAL A 205 33.09 13.23 19.11
C VAL A 205 34.55 13.27 18.64
N HIS A 206 34.84 12.82 17.41
CA HIS A 206 36.19 12.90 16.83
C HIS A 206 36.53 14.30 16.27
N CYS A 207 35.55 15.09 15.87
CA CYS A 207 35.75 16.49 15.43
C CYS A 207 35.89 17.47 16.60
N ARG A 208 35.31 17.17 17.78
CA ARG A 208 35.61 17.88 19.03
C ARG A 208 36.89 17.30 19.65
N GLY A 209 38.04 17.68 19.07
CA GLY A 209 39.35 17.40 19.65
C GLY A 209 39.44 17.82 21.14
N PRO A 210 40.40 17.27 21.90
CA PRO A 210 40.47 17.46 23.35
C PRO A 210 40.47 18.96 23.68
N VAL A 211 39.48 19.38 24.48
CA VAL A 211 39.48 20.71 25.08
C VAL A 211 40.69 20.77 26.01
N HIS A 212 41.77 21.39 25.55
CA HIS A 212 42.90 21.71 26.40
C HIS A 212 42.37 22.57 27.56
N PRO A 213 42.58 22.18 28.83
CA PRO A 213 42.24 23.05 29.94
C PRO A 213 43.08 24.32 29.77
N ALA A 214 42.41 25.47 29.71
CA ALA A 214 43.06 26.76 29.60
C ALA A 214 44.05 26.92 30.77
N ASP A 215 45.31 27.18 30.45
CA ASP A 215 46.36 27.45 31.40
C ASP A 215 45.91 28.53 32.38
N GLY A 216 45.80 28.13 33.65
CA GLY A 216 45.78 29.06 34.77
C GLY A 216 47.14 29.74 34.85
N GLY A 217 47.20 31.02 34.50
CA GLY A 217 48.38 31.87 34.62
C GLY A 217 48.02 33.22 35.24
N HIS A 218 48.52 33.44 36.47
CA HIS A 218 48.34 34.61 37.34
C HIS A 218 48.38 36.02 36.68
N PRO A 219 47.60 37.00 37.18
CA PRO A 219 48.04 38.37 37.22
C PRO A 219 48.92 38.61 38.45
N ALA A 220 50.20 38.92 38.21
CA ALA A 220 51.10 39.50 39.20
C ALA A 220 50.58 40.88 39.66
N GLY A 221 50.81 41.19 40.93
CA GLY A 221 50.16 42.30 41.65
C GLY A 221 50.60 43.71 41.26
N GLY A 222 49.90 44.65 41.90
CA GLY A 222 50.16 46.09 41.82
C GLY A 222 49.08 46.86 42.58
N ASP A 223 49.17 46.86 43.90
CA ASP A 223 48.59 47.91 44.75
C ASP A 223 49.24 49.25 44.35
N PRO A 224 48.50 50.38 44.38
CA PRO A 224 48.73 51.23 45.53
C PRO A 224 47.49 52.01 46.01
N SER A 225 47.36 52.06 47.33
CA SER A 225 46.80 53.21 48.03
C SER A 225 47.52 54.50 47.60
N ARG A 226 46.80 55.42 46.93
CA ARG A 226 47.00 56.89 46.96
C ARG A 226 45.84 57.62 46.29
#